data_AF-A0A965L033-F1
#
_entry.id   AF-A0A965L033-F1
#
_cell.length_a   1.000
_cell.length_b   1.000
_cell.length_c   1.000
_cell.angle_alpha   90.00
_cell.angle_beta   90.00
_cell.angle_gamma   90.00
#
_symmetry.space_group_name_H-M   'P 1'
#
loop_
_entity.id
_entity.type
_entity.pdbx_description
1 polymer ?
#
loop_
_entity_poly.entity_id
_entity_poly.type
_entity_poly.pdbx_seq_one_letter_code
_entity_poly.pdbx_strand_id
1 'polypeptide(L)'
;MAPQENPVVSQLKSYHRLFYRNEVIKGLLLSALWITCIGTIFILIEYFAWLSSPLRGILYYLFLSTSGVLLVSICFKPIAKWTKRVSHADLEFMAKKLGTFFDKPHQDELINILQLQREGTIYTNSPLLEAAITQKIHQVSGYKFVDFIDYKSHRKIFFGLIFLFTLLLFFDYLNPQYIRKPTLRIVNYTFQYPKTLPFQFLILNKSLEVVA
;
A
#
# COMPACT_ATOMS: atom_id res chain seq x y z
N MET A 1 -32.99 -25.54 3.54
CA MET A 1 -32.61 -24.87 4.80
C MET A 1 -31.11 -24.60 4.72
N ALA A 2 -30.68 -23.35 4.58
CA ALA A 2 -29.25 -23.04 4.47
C ALA A 2 -28.53 -23.51 5.75
N PRO A 3 -27.37 -24.17 5.65
CA PRO A 3 -26.64 -24.60 6.85
C PRO A 3 -26.35 -23.35 7.68
N GLN A 4 -26.79 -23.33 8.95
CA GLN A 4 -26.52 -22.22 9.86
C GLN A 4 -24.99 -22.09 9.97
N GLU A 5 -24.42 -21.05 9.35
CA GLU A 5 -22.98 -20.81 9.44
C GLU A 5 -22.63 -20.51 10.89
N ASN A 6 -21.73 -21.32 11.45
CA ASN A 6 -21.24 -21.19 12.81
C ASN A 6 -20.72 -19.75 13.06
N PRO A 7 -21.15 -19.07 14.15
CA PRO A 7 -20.81 -17.67 14.43
C PRO A 7 -19.30 -17.42 14.44
N VAL A 8 -18.48 -18.37 14.89
CA VAL A 8 -17.00 -18.22 14.88
C VAL A 8 -16.42 -18.21 13.48
N VAL A 9 -16.92 -19.05 12.57
CA VAL A 9 -16.48 -19.06 11.16
C VAL A 9 -16.83 -17.74 10.48
N SER A 10 -18.00 -17.19 10.79
CA SER A 10 -18.42 -15.87 10.28
C SER A 10 -17.51 -14.74 10.77
N GLN A 11 -17.10 -14.78 12.03
CA GLN A 11 -16.17 -13.82 12.63
C GLN A 11 -14.75 -13.98 12.06
N LEU A 12 -14.29 -15.22 11.83
CA LEU A 12 -12.98 -15.49 11.22
C LEU A 12 -12.93 -15.03 9.75
N LYS A 13 -13.99 -15.25 8.96
CA LYS A 13 -14.10 -14.73 7.59
C LYS A 13 -14.08 -13.20 7.59
N SER A 14 -14.76 -12.57 8.54
CA SER A 14 -14.75 -11.11 8.72
C SER A 14 -13.34 -10.60 9.07
N TYR A 15 -12.66 -11.26 10.00
CA TYR A 15 -11.27 -10.97 10.35
C TYR A 15 -10.33 -11.14 9.14
N HIS A 16 -10.46 -12.21 8.37
CA HIS A 16 -9.67 -12.44 7.15
C HIS A 16 -9.83 -11.30 6.14
N ARG A 17 -11.08 -10.89 5.86
CA ARG A 17 -11.36 -9.82 4.90
C ARG A 17 -10.78 -8.49 5.36
N LEU A 18 -10.89 -8.18 6.65
CA LEU A 18 -10.35 -6.96 7.24
C LEU A 18 -8.82 -6.97 7.29
N PHE A 19 -8.20 -8.12 7.57
CA PHE A 19 -6.75 -8.31 7.57
C PHE A 19 -6.16 -8.04 6.18
N TYR A 20 -6.69 -8.65 5.12
CA TYR A 20 -6.18 -8.42 3.77
C TYR A 20 -6.49 -7.02 3.25
N ARG A 21 -7.63 -6.42 3.64
CA ARG A 21 -7.88 -4.99 3.38
C ARG A 21 -6.79 -4.11 4.01
N ASN A 22 -6.39 -4.43 5.24
CA ASN A 22 -5.33 -3.72 5.95
C ASN A 22 -3.96 -3.88 5.26
N GLU A 23 -3.61 -5.10 4.83
CA GLU A 23 -2.40 -5.37 4.04
C GLU A 23 -2.39 -4.65 2.70
N VAL A 24 -3.53 -4.54 2.00
CA VAL A 24 -3.64 -3.74 0.75
C VAL A 24 -3.35 -2.27 1.04
N ILE A 25 -3.96 -1.69 2.08
CA ILE A 25 -3.73 -0.29 2.47
C ILE A 25 -2.25 -0.07 2.80
N LYS A 26 -1.64 -0.98 3.56
CA LYS A 26 -0.21 -0.93 3.87
C LYS A 26 0.65 -0.96 2.61
N GLY A 27 0.33 -1.87 1.67
CA GLY A 27 1.01 -2.00 0.39
C GLY A 27 0.92 -0.73 -0.44
N LEU A 28 -0.26 -0.10 -0.49
CA LEU A 28 -0.48 1.17 -1.17
C LEU A 28 0.30 2.34 -0.52
N LEU A 29 0.33 2.40 0.81
CA LEU A 29 1.11 3.43 1.51
C LEU A 29 2.61 3.26 1.26
N LEU A 30 3.09 2.01 1.29
CA LEU A 30 4.50 1.70 1.05
C LEU A 30 4.90 1.98 -0.40
N SER A 31 4.06 1.63 -1.37
CA SER A 31 4.33 1.92 -2.78
C SER A 31 4.33 3.43 -3.05
N ALA A 32 3.38 4.18 -2.47
CA ALA A 32 3.35 5.64 -2.57
C ALA A 32 4.62 6.28 -2.00
N LEU A 33 5.11 5.78 -0.86
CA LEU A 33 6.37 6.25 -0.26
C LEU A 33 7.56 6.00 -1.19
N TRP A 34 7.71 4.78 -1.71
CA TRP A 34 8.80 4.45 -2.63
C TRP A 34 8.76 5.24 -3.93
N ILE A 35 7.59 5.39 -4.53
CA ILE A 35 7.40 6.20 -5.74
C ILE A 35 7.80 7.66 -5.50
N THR A 36 7.39 8.22 -4.36
CA THR A 36 7.74 9.60 -3.99
C THR A 36 9.26 9.75 -3.79
N CYS A 37 9.91 8.80 -3.12
CA CYS A 37 11.36 8.79 -2.94
C CYS A 37 12.11 8.71 -4.28
N ILE A 38 11.74 7.76 -5.14
CA ILE A 38 12.37 7.58 -6.46
C ILE A 38 12.14 8.83 -7.34
N GLY A 39 10.92 9.37 -7.35
CA GLY A 39 10.61 10.59 -8.09
C GLY A 39 11.44 11.78 -7.61
N THR A 40 11.65 11.92 -6.30
CA THR A 40 12.51 12.96 -5.73
C THR A 40 13.96 12.81 -6.20
N ILE A 41 14.50 11.58 -6.22
CA ILE A 41 15.85 11.31 -6.74
C ILE A 41 15.96 11.73 -8.21
N PHE A 42 14.96 11.42 -9.03
CA PHE A 42 14.98 11.75 -10.46
C PHE A 42 14.90 13.27 -10.69
N ILE A 43 14.09 13.98 -9.90
CA ILE A 43 14.04 15.45 -9.89
C ILE A 43 15.41 16.04 -9.54
N LEU A 44 16.10 15.49 -8.54
CA LEU A 44 17.44 15.94 -8.15
C LEU A 44 18.48 15.67 -9.24
N ILE A 45 18.45 14.50 -9.87
CA ILE A 45 19.32 14.18 -11.00
C ILE A 45 19.12 15.20 -12.14
N GLU A 46 17.87 15.47 -12.53
CA GLU A 46 17.56 16.46 -13.57
C GLU A 46 17.96 17.89 -13.16
N TYR A 47 17.83 18.22 -11.88
CA TYR A 47 18.22 19.52 -11.36
C TYR A 47 19.74 19.75 -11.48
N PHE A 48 20.57 18.78 -11.08
CA PHE A 48 22.02 18.90 -11.11
C PHE A 48 22.63 18.64 -12.49
N ALA A 49 22.15 17.63 -13.22
CA ALA A 49 22.74 17.19 -14.48
C ALA A 49 22.26 17.97 -15.71
N TRP A 50 21.15 18.72 -15.61
CA TRP A 50 20.54 19.50 -16.70
C TRP A 50 20.43 18.67 -18.00
N LEU A 51 19.62 17.61 -17.97
CA LEU A 51 19.70 16.56 -18.99
C LEU A 51 19.19 17.01 -20.36
N SER A 52 19.77 16.41 -21.38
CA SER A 52 19.30 16.55 -22.76
C SER A 52 17.91 15.92 -22.94
N SER A 53 17.16 16.37 -23.96
CA SER A 53 15.82 15.86 -24.28
C SER A 53 15.71 14.32 -24.35
N PRO A 54 16.63 13.56 -25.01
CA PRO A 54 16.52 12.11 -25.05
C PRO A 54 16.73 11.45 -23.67
N LEU A 55 17.65 11.95 -22.85
CA LEU A 55 17.90 11.42 -21.50
C LEU A 55 16.70 11.68 -20.56
N ARG A 56 16.03 12.84 -20.71
CA ARG A 56 14.79 13.14 -19.98
C ARG A 56 13.68 12.17 -20.33
N GLY A 57 13.55 11.80 -21.60
CA GLY A 57 12.60 10.77 -22.05
C GLY A 57 12.87 9.40 -21.43
N ILE A 58 14.14 8.97 -21.40
CA ILE A 58 14.54 7.71 -20.76
C ILE A 58 14.17 7.71 -19.27
N LEU A 59 14.47 8.78 -18.54
CA LEU A 59 14.10 8.92 -17.12
C LEU A 59 12.59 8.85 -16.91
N TYR A 60 11.81 9.49 -17.78
CA TYR A 60 10.34 9.45 -17.70
C TYR A 60 9.80 8.02 -17.86
N TYR A 61 10.22 7.29 -18.89
CA TYR A 61 9.78 5.91 -19.11
C TYR A 61 10.30 4.95 -18.05
N LEU A 62 11.52 5.16 -17.55
CA LEU A 62 12.08 4.40 -16.43
C LEU A 62 11.23 4.62 -15.17
N PHE A 63 10.92 5.88 -14.85
CA PHE A 63 10.08 6.21 -13.70
C PHE A 63 8.69 5.57 -13.81
N LEU A 64 8.06 5.65 -14.98
CA LEU A 64 6.74 5.08 -15.23
C LEU A 64 6.75 3.55 -15.10
N SER A 65 7.75 2.89 -15.71
CA SER A 65 7.92 1.44 -15.65
C SER A 65 8.18 0.96 -14.22
N THR A 66 9.15 1.54 -13.52
CA THR A 66 9.49 1.16 -12.14
C THR A 66 8.32 1.40 -11.18
N SER A 67 7.60 2.52 -11.32
CA SER A 67 6.42 2.81 -10.50
C SER A 67 5.30 1.79 -10.74
N GLY A 68 5.05 1.41 -11.99
CA GLY A 68 4.09 0.37 -12.35
C GLY A 68 4.46 -0.99 -11.77
N VAL A 69 5.72 -1.42 -11.93
CA VAL A 69 6.22 -2.70 -11.40
C VAL A 69 6.14 -2.75 -9.87
N LEU A 70 6.49 -1.67 -9.18
CA LEU A 70 6.39 -1.57 -7.72
C LEU A 70 4.94 -1.70 -7.25
N LEU A 71 4.01 -0.96 -7.88
CA LEU A 71 2.60 -1.03 -7.54
C LEU A 71 2.04 -2.43 -7.72
N VAL A 72 2.30 -3.05 -8.88
CA VAL A 72 1.82 -4.40 -9.17
C VAL A 72 2.46 -5.40 -8.21
N SER A 73 3.78 -5.39 -8.04
CA SER A 73 4.48 -6.39 -7.23
C SER A 73 4.08 -6.36 -5.75
N ILE A 74 3.86 -5.16 -5.19
CA ILE A 74 3.48 -4.99 -3.78
C ILE A 74 1.97 -5.22 -3.57
N CYS A 75 1.11 -4.71 -4.47
CA CYS A 75 -0.34 -4.75 -4.26
C CYS A 75 -0.99 -6.03 -4.81
N PHE A 76 -0.40 -6.70 -5.79
CA PHE A 76 -1.01 -7.88 -6.44
C PHE A 76 -1.25 -9.02 -5.46
N LYS A 77 -0.27 -9.35 -4.62
CA LYS A 77 -0.38 -10.44 -3.63
C LYS A 77 -1.55 -10.22 -2.63
N PRO A 78 -1.67 -9.09 -1.92
CA PRO A 78 -2.76 -8.88 -0.98
C PRO A 78 -4.11 -8.70 -1.67
N ILE A 79 -4.17 -8.06 -2.84
CA ILE A 79 -5.41 -7.95 -3.63
C ILE A 79 -5.92 -9.33 -4.05
N ALA A 80 -5.04 -10.18 -4.58
CA ALA A 80 -5.40 -11.52 -5.02
C ALA A 80 -5.93 -12.39 -3.87
N LYS A 81 -5.42 -12.21 -2.64
CA LYS A 81 -5.93 -12.93 -1.46
C LYS A 81 -7.20 -12.33 -0.88
N TRP A 82 -7.43 -11.02 -1.07
CA TRP A 82 -8.65 -10.36 -0.65
C TRP A 82 -9.88 -10.75 -1.49
N THR A 83 -9.69 -10.97 -2.80
CA THR A 83 -10.76 -11.32 -3.75
C THR A 83 -11.05 -12.82 -3.83
N LYS A 84 -10.11 -13.68 -3.42
CA LYS A 84 -10.31 -15.13 -3.39
C LYS A 84 -11.34 -15.54 -2.34
N ARG A 85 -12.06 -16.63 -2.61
CA ARG A 85 -12.93 -17.28 -1.64
C ARG A 85 -12.08 -17.79 -0.48
N VAL A 86 -12.47 -17.47 0.75
CA VAL A 86 -11.74 -17.88 1.96
C VAL A 86 -11.73 -19.40 2.03
N SER A 87 -10.55 -20.00 1.91
CA SER A 87 -10.37 -21.45 2.02
C SER A 87 -10.24 -21.88 3.48
N HIS A 88 -10.41 -23.18 3.76
CA HIS A 88 -10.18 -23.71 5.11
C HIS A 88 -8.74 -23.49 5.59
N ALA A 89 -7.76 -23.60 4.71
CA ALA A 89 -6.35 -23.31 5.03
C ALA A 89 -6.14 -21.84 5.43
N ASP A 90 -6.87 -20.91 4.81
CA ASP A 90 -6.83 -19.50 5.19
C ASP A 90 -7.47 -19.26 6.56
N LEU A 91 -8.53 -20.00 6.91
CA LEU A 91 -9.15 -19.95 8.24
C LEU A 91 -8.21 -20.49 9.32
N GLU A 92 -7.55 -21.63 9.08
CA GLU A 92 -6.54 -22.18 10.00
C GLU A 92 -5.36 -21.23 10.18
N PHE A 93 -4.89 -20.61 9.09
CA PHE A 93 -3.83 -19.60 9.16
C PHE A 93 -4.25 -18.39 10.02
N MET A 94 -5.48 -17.91 9.84
CA MET A 94 -6.02 -16.80 10.63
C MET A 94 -6.21 -17.19 12.10
N ALA A 95 -6.72 -18.39 12.39
CA ALA A 95 -6.86 -18.91 13.75
C ALA A 95 -5.50 -19.01 14.45
N LYS A 96 -4.47 -19.54 13.77
CA LYS A 96 -3.11 -19.60 14.30
C LYS A 96 -2.53 -18.21 14.58
N LYS A 97 -2.76 -17.25 13.67
CA LYS A 97 -2.29 -15.87 13.81
C LYS A 97 -3.05 -15.08 14.87
N LEU A 98 -4.33 -15.37 15.08
CA LEU A 98 -5.13 -14.78 16.14
C LEU A 98 -4.77 -15.41 17.50
N GLY A 99 -4.48 -16.71 17.50
CA GLY A 99 -4.00 -17.48 18.65
C GLY A 99 -2.80 -16.86 19.36
N THR A 100 -1.92 -16.14 18.64
CA THR A 100 -0.76 -15.47 19.25
C THR A 100 -1.12 -14.24 20.10
N PHE A 101 -2.34 -13.71 19.95
CA PHE A 101 -2.84 -12.59 20.77
C PHE A 101 -3.60 -13.06 22.01
N PHE A 102 -3.96 -14.35 22.08
CA PHE A 102 -4.58 -14.94 23.25
C PHE A 102 -3.52 -15.46 24.22
N ASP A 103 -3.82 -15.43 25.51
CA ASP A 103 -3.00 -16.08 26.52
C ASP A 103 -2.89 -17.60 26.22
N LYS A 104 -1.73 -18.19 26.55
CA LYS A 104 -1.35 -19.58 26.26
C LYS A 104 -2.46 -20.65 26.38
N PRO A 105 -3.43 -20.61 27.34
CA PRO A 105 -4.48 -21.64 27.40
C PRO A 105 -5.54 -21.61 26.28
N HIS A 106 -5.74 -20.50 25.56
CA HIS A 106 -6.83 -20.38 24.56
C HIS A 106 -6.35 -20.36 23.10
N GLN A 107 -5.03 -20.39 22.89
CA GLN A 107 -4.40 -20.35 21.57
C GLN A 107 -4.81 -21.54 20.68
N ASP A 108 -4.85 -22.74 21.25
CA ASP A 108 -5.13 -23.98 20.51
C ASP A 108 -6.63 -24.26 20.37
N GLU A 109 -7.48 -23.57 21.15
CA GLU A 109 -8.91 -23.82 21.15
C GLU A 109 -9.57 -23.42 19.82
N LEU A 110 -9.13 -22.32 19.20
CA LEU A 110 -9.61 -21.89 17.88
C LEU A 110 -9.27 -22.90 16.77
N ILE A 111 -8.06 -23.46 16.81
CA ILE A 111 -7.62 -24.47 15.84
C ILE A 111 -8.39 -25.77 16.06
N ASN A 112 -8.56 -26.18 17.32
CA ASN A 112 -9.35 -27.36 17.68
C ASN A 112 -10.82 -27.24 17.27
N ILE A 113 -11.45 -26.06 17.41
CA ILE A 113 -12.83 -25.84 16.93
C ILE A 113 -12.89 -26.00 15.40
N LEU A 114 -11.92 -25.46 14.66
CA LEU A 114 -11.87 -25.60 13.20
C LEU A 114 -11.62 -27.06 12.75
N GLN A 115 -10.77 -27.79 13.47
CA GLN A 115 -10.48 -29.21 13.22
C GLN A 115 -11.69 -30.09 13.54
N LEU A 116 -12.33 -29.90 14.70
CA LEU A 116 -13.55 -30.61 15.08
C LEU A 116 -14.71 -30.32 14.13
N GLN A 117 -14.82 -29.09 13.59
CA GLN A 117 -15.81 -28.79 12.57
C GLN A 117 -15.52 -29.53 11.25
N ARG A 118 -14.24 -29.62 10.85
CA ARG A 118 -13.83 -30.40 9.68
C ARG A 118 -14.17 -31.88 9.86
N GLU A 119 -13.87 -32.44 11.03
CA GLU A 119 -14.22 -33.82 11.36
C GLU A 119 -15.73 -34.00 11.48
N GLY A 120 -16.48 -33.07 12.06
CA GLY A 120 -17.94 -33.10 12.13
C GLY A 120 -18.64 -32.95 10.77
N THR A 121 -18.01 -32.29 9.79
CA THR A 121 -18.49 -32.33 8.39
C THR A 121 -18.22 -33.67 7.71
N ILE A 122 -17.27 -34.47 8.22
CA ILE A 122 -16.98 -35.83 7.76
C ILE A 122 -17.85 -36.86 8.52
N TYR A 123 -18.18 -36.59 9.78
CA TYR A 123 -19.04 -37.41 10.65
C TYR A 123 -20.38 -36.71 10.93
N THR A 124 -21.36 -36.92 10.05
CA THR A 124 -22.72 -36.37 10.17
C THR A 124 -23.40 -36.72 11.50
N ASN A 125 -23.95 -35.69 12.17
CA ASN A 125 -25.00 -35.75 13.22
C ASN A 125 -24.64 -36.35 14.59
N SER A 126 -23.63 -35.80 15.28
CA SER A 126 -23.49 -35.99 16.74
C SER A 126 -23.95 -34.72 17.50
N PRO A 127 -25.09 -34.75 18.22
CA PRO A 127 -25.54 -33.62 19.03
C PRO A 127 -24.56 -33.26 20.17
N LEU A 128 -23.76 -34.23 20.61
CA LEU A 128 -22.67 -34.00 21.59
C LEU A 128 -21.53 -33.18 20.99
N LEU A 129 -21.19 -33.39 19.72
CA LEU A 129 -20.16 -32.62 19.02
C LEU A 129 -20.60 -31.16 18.82
N GLU A 130 -21.86 -30.96 18.43
CA GLU A 130 -22.45 -29.62 18.27
C GLU A 130 -22.51 -28.85 19.60
N ALA A 131 -22.85 -29.54 20.70
CA ALA A 131 -22.83 -28.96 22.04
C ALA A 131 -21.41 -28.59 22.50
N ALA A 132 -20.41 -29.45 22.26
CA ALA A 132 -19.01 -29.17 22.60
C ALA A 132 -18.44 -28.00 21.79
N ILE A 133 -18.79 -27.90 20.50
CA ILE A 133 -18.44 -26.75 19.64
C ILE A 133 -19.08 -25.47 20.20
N THR A 134 -20.37 -25.50 20.55
CA THR A 134 -21.10 -24.34 21.09
C THR A 134 -20.53 -23.87 22.43
N GLN A 135 -20.17 -24.79 23.32
CA GLN A 135 -19.54 -24.48 24.61
C GLN A 135 -18.19 -23.79 24.45
N LYS A 136 -17.33 -24.28 23.54
CA LYS A 136 -16.03 -23.68 23.24
C LYS A 136 -16.15 -22.33 22.52
N ILE A 137 -17.15 -22.17 21.64
CA ILE A 137 -17.47 -20.87 21.04
C ILE A 137 -17.84 -19.86 22.12
N HIS A 138 -18.67 -20.25 23.09
CA HIS A 138 -19.09 -19.35 24.16
C HIS A 138 -17.91 -18.84 25.01
N GLN A 139 -16.90 -19.69 25.24
CA GLN A 139 -15.68 -19.33 25.96
C GLN A 139 -14.80 -18.31 25.20
N VAL A 140 -14.84 -18.31 23.86
CA VAL A 140 -14.03 -17.42 23.01
C VAL A 140 -14.82 -16.20 22.51
N SER A 141 -16.17 -16.28 22.49
CA SER A 141 -17.09 -15.28 21.92
C SER A 141 -17.16 -13.93 22.64
N GLY A 142 -16.56 -13.81 23.82
CA GLY A 142 -16.46 -12.54 24.54
C GLY A 142 -15.61 -11.49 23.81
N TYR A 143 -14.78 -11.93 22.84
CA TYR A 143 -13.84 -11.07 22.12
C TYR A 143 -14.25 -10.86 20.66
N LYS A 144 -14.28 -9.60 20.20
CA LYS A 144 -14.42 -9.28 18.78
C LYS A 144 -13.05 -9.45 18.11
N PHE A 145 -12.88 -10.47 17.28
CA PHE A 145 -11.60 -10.74 16.59
C PHE A 145 -11.08 -9.57 15.74
N VAL A 146 -11.97 -8.68 15.31
CA VAL A 146 -11.66 -7.45 14.58
C VAL A 146 -10.74 -6.51 15.37
N ASP A 147 -10.82 -6.51 16.70
CA ASP A 147 -10.09 -5.58 17.56
C ASP A 147 -8.59 -5.91 17.66
N PHE A 148 -8.19 -7.14 17.30
CA PHE A 148 -6.80 -7.58 17.26
C PHE A 148 -6.06 -7.18 15.96
N ILE A 149 -6.73 -6.48 15.04
CA ILE A 149 -6.07 -5.94 13.85
C ILE A 149 -5.22 -4.74 14.28
N ASP A 150 -3.90 -4.91 14.28
CA ASP A 150 -2.99 -3.81 14.57
C ASP A 150 -2.95 -2.78 13.43
N TYR A 151 -3.65 -1.67 13.63
CA TYR A 151 -3.61 -0.50 12.75
C TYR A 151 -2.43 0.45 13.07
N LYS A 152 -1.75 0.30 14.21
CA LYS A 152 -0.71 1.24 14.65
C LYS A 152 0.53 1.20 13.76
N SER A 153 0.83 0.05 13.16
CA SER A 153 1.96 -0.12 12.23
C SER A 153 1.88 0.83 11.02
N HIS A 154 0.66 1.16 10.57
CA HIS A 154 0.44 2.00 9.38
C HIS A 154 0.67 3.48 9.64
N ARG A 155 0.51 3.90 10.89
CA ARG A 155 0.61 5.31 11.30
C ARG A 155 2.01 5.86 11.05
N LYS A 156 3.07 5.07 11.28
CA LYS A 156 4.46 5.48 11.01
C LYS A 156 4.71 5.71 9.52
N ILE A 157 4.26 4.79 8.67
CA ILE A 157 4.42 4.89 7.20
C ILE A 157 3.62 6.09 6.68
N PHE A 158 2.39 6.25 7.14
CA PHE A 158 1.52 7.36 6.76
C PHE A 158 2.10 8.72 7.15
N PHE A 159 2.59 8.86 8.39
CA PHE A 159 3.25 10.10 8.80
C PHE A 159 4.57 10.34 8.07
N GLY A 160 5.36 9.30 7.80
CA GLY A 160 6.55 9.42 6.97
C GLY A 160 6.25 9.93 5.56
N LEU A 161 5.17 9.40 4.94
CA LEU A 161 4.70 9.85 3.63
C LEU A 161 4.24 11.31 3.66
N ILE A 162 3.41 11.68 4.64
CA ILE A 162 2.96 13.07 4.80
C ILE A 162 4.15 14.00 5.02
N PHE A 163 5.06 13.65 5.92
CA PHE A 163 6.23 14.46 6.21
C PHE A 163 7.07 14.71 4.96
N LEU A 164 7.34 13.66 4.17
CA LEU A 164 8.06 13.78 2.91
C LEU A 164 7.31 14.69 1.91
N PHE A 165 5.99 14.52 1.79
CA PHE A 165 5.18 15.30 0.86
C PHE A 165 5.11 16.78 1.27
N THR A 166 4.91 17.06 2.57
CA THR A 166 4.94 18.41 3.13
C THR A 166 6.30 19.07 2.91
N LEU A 167 7.40 18.33 3.08
CA LEU A 167 8.74 18.82 2.81
C LEU A 167 8.91 19.21 1.34
N LEU A 168 8.47 18.37 0.40
CA LEU A 168 8.51 18.69 -1.03
C LEU A 168 7.69 19.93 -1.37
N LEU A 169 6.47 20.05 -0.83
CA LEU A 169 5.63 21.24 -1.05
C LEU A 169 6.24 22.50 -0.45
N PHE A 170 6.84 22.39 0.74
CA PHE A 170 7.52 23.50 1.39
C PHE A 170 8.72 24.00 0.56
N PHE A 171 9.56 23.10 0.06
CA PHE A 171 10.68 23.48 -0.81
C PHE A 171 10.20 24.05 -2.16
N ASP A 172 9.11 23.53 -2.73
CA ASP A 172 8.55 24.09 -3.97
C ASP A 172 7.96 25.50 -3.76
N TYR A 173 7.35 25.75 -2.60
CA TYR A 173 6.86 27.06 -2.22
C TYR A 173 8.00 28.07 -2.05
N LEU A 174 9.11 27.67 -1.40
CA LEU A 174 10.28 28.52 -1.23
C LEU A 174 10.93 28.89 -2.57
N ASN A 175 11.14 27.90 -3.45
CA ASN A 175 11.63 28.18 -4.78
C ASN A 175 11.26 27.08 -5.79
N PRO A 176 10.44 27.41 -6.82
CA PRO A 176 10.00 26.45 -7.82
C PRO A 176 11.14 25.88 -8.68
N GLN A 177 12.33 26.48 -8.63
CA GLN A 177 13.47 26.05 -9.44
C GLN A 177 14.03 24.68 -9.04
N TYR A 178 13.81 24.25 -7.80
CA TYR A 178 14.36 22.99 -7.28
C TYR A 178 13.48 21.78 -7.57
N ILE A 179 12.15 21.95 -7.59
CA ILE A 179 11.20 20.83 -7.70
C ILE A 179 10.33 20.96 -8.93
N ARG A 180 9.50 22.00 -9.02
CA ARG A 180 8.54 22.18 -10.12
C ARG A 180 9.21 22.34 -11.49
N LYS A 181 10.27 23.14 -11.64
CA LYS A 181 10.95 23.29 -12.94
C LYS A 181 11.55 21.97 -13.44
N PRO A 182 12.40 21.24 -12.68
CA PRO A 182 12.89 19.92 -13.11
C PRO A 182 11.77 18.92 -13.40
N THR A 183 10.74 18.88 -12.57
CA THR A 183 9.57 18.00 -12.78
C THR A 183 8.91 18.28 -14.13
N LEU A 184 8.64 19.55 -14.45
CA LEU A 184 8.07 19.96 -15.73
C LEU A 184 8.97 19.60 -16.90
N ARG A 185 10.30 19.70 -16.74
CA ARG A 185 11.26 19.31 -17.79
C ARG A 185 11.28 17.81 -18.08
N ILE A 186 11.10 16.97 -17.05
CA ILE A 186 11.02 15.51 -17.19
C ILE A 186 9.72 15.11 -17.87
N VAL A 187 8.58 15.67 -17.43
CA VAL A 187 7.26 15.36 -18.00
C VAL A 187 7.18 15.86 -19.44
N ASN A 188 7.61 17.10 -19.70
CA ASN A 188 7.65 17.68 -21.05
C ASN A 188 9.04 17.49 -21.69
N TYR A 189 9.49 16.23 -21.78
CA TYR A 189 10.82 15.92 -22.29
C TYR A 189 11.04 16.35 -23.75
N THR A 190 9.97 16.49 -24.55
CA THR A 190 10.01 16.95 -25.95
C THR A 190 10.32 18.44 -26.08
N PHE A 191 10.03 19.25 -25.06
CA PHE A 191 10.30 20.68 -25.10
C PHE A 191 11.78 20.97 -24.81
N GLN A 192 12.38 21.83 -25.62
CA GLN A 192 13.73 22.34 -25.39
C GLN A 192 13.67 23.52 -24.42
N TYR A 193 14.06 23.28 -23.18
CA TYR A 193 14.17 24.33 -22.17
C TYR A 193 15.52 25.03 -22.31
N PRO A 194 15.55 26.31 -22.75
CA PRO A 194 16.80 27.06 -22.78
C PRO A 194 17.31 27.22 -21.34
N LYS A 195 18.62 26.99 -21.14
CA LYS A 195 19.27 27.26 -19.86
C LYS A 195 19.17 28.76 -19.61
N THR A 196 18.80 29.15 -18.38
CA THR A 196 18.77 30.56 -17.99
C THR A 196 20.17 31.14 -18.18
N LEU A 197 20.30 32.08 -19.11
CA LEU A 197 21.57 32.74 -19.41
C LEU A 197 22.03 33.52 -18.16
N PRO A 198 23.33 33.49 -17.81
CA PRO A 198 23.85 34.25 -16.67
C PRO A 198 23.98 35.76 -16.96
N PHE A 199 23.54 36.19 -18.15
CA PHE A 199 23.59 37.58 -18.60
C PHE A 199 22.29 37.93 -19.34
N GLN A 200 21.99 39.21 -19.40
CA GLN A 200 20.86 39.76 -20.14
C GLN A 200 21.37 40.59 -21.31
N PHE A 201 20.74 40.46 -22.47
CA PHE A 201 20.99 41.36 -23.58
C PHE A 201 20.14 42.62 -23.38
N LEU A 202 20.81 43.76 -23.16
CA LEU A 202 20.18 45.07 -23.17
C LEU A 202 20.35 45.68 -24.56
N ILE A 203 19.26 45.75 -25.32
CA ILE A 203 19.25 46.46 -26.60
C ILE A 203 19.19 47.96 -26.29
N LEU A 204 20.31 48.64 -26.49
CA LEU A 204 20.43 50.07 -26.21
C LEU A 204 19.91 50.95 -27.36
N ASN A 205 19.73 50.38 -28.55
CA ASN A 205 19.22 51.11 -29.72
C ASN A 205 17.71 51.34 -29.61
N LYS A 206 17.29 52.61 -29.77
CA LYS A 206 15.86 52.98 -29.82
C LYS A 206 15.19 52.60 -31.14
N SER A 207 15.94 52.59 -32.24
CA SER A 207 15.49 52.14 -33.56
C SER A 207 16.48 51.13 -34.13
N LEU A 208 15.95 50.06 -34.69
CA LEU A 208 16.70 49.02 -35.39
C LEU A 208 16.47 49.23 -36.89
N GLU A 209 17.15 50.23 -37.45
CA GLU A 209 17.14 50.49 -38.89
C GLU A 209 18.42 49.93 -39.51
N VAL A 210 18.25 49.18 -40.60
CA VAL A 210 19.34 48.69 -41.44
C VAL A 210 19.41 49.63 -42.65
N VAL A 211 20.60 50.15 -42.96
CA VAL A 211 20.83 50.85 -44.22
C VAL A 211 20.75 49.80 -45.33
N ALA A 212 19.74 49.93 -46.18
CA ALA A 212 19.52 49.07 -47.34
C ALA A 212 20.59 49.26 -48.41
#